data_AF-A0A2V6CI74-F1
#
_entry.id   AF-A0A2V6CI74-F1
#
_cell.length_a   1.000
_cell.length_b   1.000
_cell.length_c   1.000
_cell.angle_alpha   90.00
_cell.angle_beta   90.00
_cell.angle_gamma   90.00
#
_symmetry.space_group_name_H-M   'P 1'
#
loop_
_entity.id
_entity.type
_entity.pdbx_description
1 polymer ?
#
loop_
_entity_poly.entity_id
_entity_poly.type
_entity_poly.pdbx_seq_one_letter_code
_entity_poly.pdbx_strand_id
1 'polypeptide(L)'
;MKTNSSAVIIPAPSSATNTAGTNALSGDIRDIKAPVEIPSGWFWFWCVAGALAAAAFSFFAWRYWQNLRARPQTLEVIIPPHERARRKLQQALKLIYEPRLFCIEVSDTLRAYLEAAFSMRAPERTTEEFLGELQSSGLLSLTQKRSLADFLMRCDLVKFARDEPTVEQLKELHESALRFVDETSYFQPRSETVPAPAEPSPGSKPPPPPLPLETVAQGDGLEQQTTTDNERLTTP
;
A
#
# COMPACT_ATOMS: atom_id res chain seq x y z
N MET A 1 35.58 -23.13 112.09
CA MET A 1 34.93 -23.49 110.82
C MET A 1 35.98 -23.95 109.82
N LYS A 2 35.99 -25.25 109.49
CA LYS A 2 36.77 -25.88 108.42
C LYS A 2 35.79 -26.83 107.72
N THR A 3 35.43 -26.59 106.47
CA THR A 3 34.57 -27.48 105.69
C THR A 3 35.44 -28.22 104.68
N ASN A 4 35.40 -29.54 104.77
CA ASN A 4 36.23 -30.48 104.04
C ASN A 4 35.71 -30.69 102.62
N SER A 5 36.61 -30.63 101.64
CA SER A 5 36.40 -31.19 100.30
C SER A 5 36.43 -32.73 100.37
N SER A 6 35.55 -33.40 99.64
CA SER A 6 35.62 -34.84 99.40
C SER A 6 35.17 -35.15 97.97
N ALA A 7 35.89 -36.09 97.38
CA ALA A 7 36.06 -36.28 95.96
C ALA A 7 34.93 -37.08 95.29
N VAL A 8 34.89 -36.87 93.97
CA VAL A 8 34.06 -37.48 92.94
C VAL A 8 34.18 -39.01 92.91
N ILE A 9 33.03 -39.69 92.81
CA ILE A 9 32.92 -41.10 92.38
C ILE A 9 31.77 -41.16 91.36
N ILE A 10 32.10 -41.33 90.08
CA ILE A 10 31.15 -41.61 89.00
C ILE A 10 31.45 -43.04 88.53
N PRO A 11 30.49 -43.99 88.58
CA PRO A 11 30.73 -45.36 88.13
C PRO A 11 30.77 -45.46 86.60
N ALA A 12 31.59 -46.38 86.08
CA ALA A 12 31.81 -46.65 84.66
C ALA A 12 30.52 -47.10 83.93
N PRO A 13 30.34 -46.75 82.64
CA PRO A 13 29.25 -47.31 81.84
C PRO A 13 29.57 -48.76 81.43
N SER A 14 28.70 -49.67 81.85
CA SER A 14 28.67 -51.07 81.43
C SER A 14 28.50 -51.19 79.92
N SER A 15 29.32 -52.03 79.30
CA SER A 15 29.18 -52.48 77.91
C SER A 15 27.80 -53.06 77.65
N ALA A 16 27.00 -52.40 76.80
CA ALA A 16 25.81 -52.96 76.20
C ALA A 16 26.01 -53.07 74.68
N THR A 17 26.49 -54.24 74.27
CA THR A 17 26.42 -54.74 72.90
C THR A 17 24.94 -54.94 72.56
N ASN A 18 24.40 -54.15 71.63
CA ASN A 18 23.15 -54.49 70.95
C ASN A 18 23.43 -54.69 69.47
N THR A 19 23.58 -55.98 69.17
CA THR A 19 23.64 -56.64 67.88
C THR A 19 22.54 -56.15 66.93
N ALA A 20 22.92 -56.00 65.66
CA ALA A 20 22.06 -55.72 64.53
C ALA A 20 20.83 -56.66 64.50
N GLY A 21 19.65 -56.07 64.68
CA GLY A 21 18.36 -56.70 64.39
C GLY A 21 17.86 -56.22 63.02
N THR A 22 17.97 -57.07 62.02
CA THR A 22 17.22 -56.95 60.77
C THR A 22 15.76 -57.35 61.02
N ASN A 23 14.84 -56.38 60.96
CA ASN A 23 13.45 -56.56 60.54
C ASN A 23 12.85 -55.16 60.36
N ALA A 24 12.83 -54.63 59.13
CA ALA A 24 11.72 -54.85 58.19
C ALA A 24 10.38 -54.29 58.67
N LEU A 25 10.33 -52.99 59.01
CA LEU A 25 9.13 -52.14 58.98
C LEU A 25 9.56 -50.67 58.76
N SER A 26 10.24 -50.41 57.64
CA SER A 26 10.49 -49.07 57.12
C SER A 26 9.51 -48.79 55.98
N GLY A 27 8.26 -48.51 56.34
CA GLY A 27 7.27 -47.85 55.49
C GLY A 27 6.42 -47.04 56.46
N ASP A 28 6.24 -45.73 56.34
CA ASP A 28 5.84 -45.01 55.15
C ASP A 28 5.99 -43.51 55.45
N ILE A 29 7.22 -43.01 55.49
CA ILE A 29 7.45 -41.57 55.34
C ILE A 29 8.12 -41.40 53.99
N ARG A 30 7.29 -41.08 52.99
CA ARG A 30 7.78 -40.75 51.66
C ARG A 30 8.45 -39.39 51.72
N ASP A 31 9.69 -39.34 51.24
CA ASP A 31 10.47 -38.13 51.09
C ASP A 31 9.73 -37.11 50.19
N ILE A 32 9.86 -35.81 50.50
CA ILE A 32 9.25 -34.75 49.70
C ILE A 32 9.95 -34.72 48.34
N LYS A 33 9.19 -34.99 47.27
CA LYS A 33 9.67 -34.90 45.90
C LYS A 33 10.21 -33.48 45.66
N ALA A 34 11.46 -33.38 45.20
CA ALA A 34 12.09 -32.11 44.88
C ALA A 34 11.16 -31.25 43.99
N PRO A 35 11.12 -29.91 44.18
CA PRO A 35 10.26 -29.03 43.39
C PRO A 35 10.47 -29.29 41.90
N VAL A 36 9.42 -29.77 41.23
CA VAL A 36 9.43 -29.89 39.77
C VAL A 36 9.45 -28.47 39.23
N GLU A 37 10.58 -28.07 38.66
CA GLU A 37 10.70 -26.79 37.96
C GLU A 37 9.67 -26.78 36.82
N ILE A 38 8.62 -25.97 36.99
CA ILE A 38 7.66 -25.71 35.92
C ILE A 38 8.41 -24.88 34.88
N PRO A 39 8.57 -25.37 33.64
CA PRO A 39 9.25 -24.60 32.61
C PRO A 39 8.62 -23.21 32.50
N SER A 40 9.44 -22.17 32.53
CA SER A 40 8.95 -20.79 32.48
C SER A 40 8.06 -20.61 31.25
N GLY A 41 6.77 -20.32 31.46
CA GLY A 41 5.78 -20.14 30.39
C GLY A 41 6.13 -19.03 29.39
N TRP A 42 7.16 -18.23 29.70
CA TRP A 42 7.76 -17.23 28.82
C TRP A 42 8.18 -17.79 27.45
N PHE A 43 8.71 -19.02 27.40
CA PHE A 43 9.06 -19.65 26.12
C PHE A 43 7.83 -19.79 25.22
N TRP A 44 6.70 -20.23 25.79
CA TRP A 44 5.45 -20.38 25.05
C TRP A 44 4.89 -19.02 24.60
N PHE A 45 5.05 -17.97 25.41
CA PHE A 45 4.73 -16.59 25.00
C PHE A 45 5.55 -16.13 23.79
N TRP A 46 6.87 -16.37 23.77
CA TRP A 46 7.72 -16.05 22.62
C TRP A 46 7.38 -16.88 21.39
N CYS A 47 7.05 -18.16 21.55
CA CYS A 47 6.57 -19.01 20.46
C CYS A 47 5.27 -18.47 19.85
N VAL A 48 4.29 -18.10 20.67
CA VAL A 48 3.02 -17.51 20.21
C VAL A 48 3.23 -16.15 19.56
N ALA A 49 4.07 -15.30 20.16
CA ALA A 49 4.40 -13.99 19.59
C ALA A 49 5.10 -14.14 18.22
N GLY A 50 6.04 -15.07 18.11
CA GLY A 50 6.72 -15.40 16.85
C GLY A 50 5.77 -15.94 15.79
N ALA A 51 4.86 -16.85 16.17
CA ALA A 51 3.83 -17.37 15.27
C ALA A 51 2.88 -16.27 14.77
N LEU A 52 2.46 -15.36 15.67
CA LEU A 52 1.59 -14.24 15.31
C LEU A 52 2.30 -13.24 14.40
N ALA A 53 3.57 -12.94 14.68
CA ALA A 53 4.40 -12.09 13.81
C ALA A 53 4.60 -12.73 12.43
N ALA A 54 4.88 -14.03 12.36
CA ALA A 54 5.03 -14.75 11.10
C ALA A 54 3.72 -14.79 10.30
N ALA A 55 2.57 -14.96 10.96
CA ALA A 55 1.26 -14.91 10.33
C ALA A 55 0.95 -13.50 9.80
N ALA A 56 1.22 -12.46 10.58
CA ALA A 56 1.06 -11.07 10.16
C ALA A 56 1.97 -10.73 8.98
N PHE A 57 3.23 -11.17 9.02
CA PHE A 57 4.21 -10.96 7.95
C PHE A 57 3.81 -11.71 6.67
N SER A 58 3.35 -12.96 6.80
CA SER A 58 2.86 -13.75 5.67
C SER A 58 1.61 -13.14 5.06
N PHE A 59 0.68 -12.64 5.88
CA PHE A 59 -0.52 -11.93 5.42
C PHE A 59 -0.15 -10.62 4.70
N PHE A 60 0.78 -9.83 5.26
CA PHE A 60 1.26 -8.60 4.63
C PHE A 60 2.01 -8.88 3.32
N ALA A 61 2.91 -9.87 3.31
CA ALA A 61 3.65 -10.29 2.13
C ALA A 61 2.71 -10.82 1.05
N TRP A 62 1.69 -11.61 1.41
CA TRP A 62 0.67 -12.07 0.49
C TRP A 62 -0.17 -10.92 -0.06
N ARG A 63 -0.63 -9.98 0.78
CA ARG A 63 -1.36 -8.79 0.32
C ARG A 63 -0.49 -7.91 -0.57
N TYR A 64 0.78 -7.76 -0.25
CA TYR A 64 1.76 -7.03 -1.07
C TYR A 64 2.01 -7.75 -2.41
N TRP A 65 2.16 -9.07 -2.42
CA TRP A 65 2.34 -9.87 -3.64
C TRP A 65 1.09 -9.96 -4.49
N GLN A 66 -0.11 -9.95 -3.92
CA GLN A 66 -1.35 -9.78 -4.69
C GLN A 66 -1.38 -8.41 -5.36
N ASN A 67 -0.93 -7.35 -4.67
CA ASN A 67 -0.85 -6.01 -5.23
C ASN A 67 0.21 -5.90 -6.35
N LEU A 68 1.34 -6.60 -6.21
CA LEU A 68 2.37 -6.68 -7.25
C LEU A 68 1.97 -7.59 -8.42
N ARG A 69 1.26 -8.70 -8.17
CA ARG A 69 0.70 -9.55 -9.24
C ARG A 69 -0.49 -8.90 -9.95
N ALA A 70 -1.14 -7.93 -9.32
CA ALA A 70 -2.10 -7.03 -9.95
C ALA A 70 -1.44 -5.91 -10.79
N ARG A 71 -0.10 -5.88 -10.89
CA ARG A 71 0.65 -5.09 -11.89
C ARG A 71 0.92 -5.94 -13.14
N PRO A 72 0.02 -6.00 -14.14
CA PRO A 72 0.39 -6.50 -15.45
C PRO A 72 1.18 -5.42 -16.20
N GLN A 73 2.40 -5.11 -15.76
CA GLN A 73 3.31 -4.19 -16.50
C GLN A 73 3.87 -4.82 -17.80
N THR A 74 3.23 -5.85 -18.37
CA THR A 74 3.74 -6.49 -19.60
C THR A 74 2.65 -7.08 -20.51
N LEU A 75 1.36 -6.91 -20.21
CA LEU A 75 0.23 -7.35 -21.05
C LEU A 75 -0.81 -6.23 -21.26
N GLU A 76 -0.37 -4.98 -21.08
CA GLU A 76 -1.21 -3.79 -20.89
C GLU A 76 -1.98 -3.30 -22.14
N VAL A 77 -1.88 -3.97 -23.30
CA VAL A 77 -2.54 -3.47 -24.53
C VAL A 77 -3.92 -4.09 -24.79
N ILE A 78 -4.31 -5.19 -24.13
CA ILE A 78 -5.50 -5.96 -24.60
C ILE A 78 -6.82 -5.51 -23.96
N ILE A 79 -6.84 -5.04 -22.71
CA ILE A 79 -8.10 -4.68 -22.02
C ILE A 79 -8.01 -3.26 -21.44
N PRO A 80 -8.87 -2.33 -21.88
CA PRO A 80 -8.91 -0.98 -21.33
C PRO A 80 -9.09 -0.95 -19.81
N PRO A 81 -8.50 0.03 -19.09
CA PRO A 81 -8.51 0.09 -17.64
C PRO A 81 -9.94 0.18 -17.06
N HIS A 82 -10.84 0.91 -17.72
CA HIS A 82 -12.24 1.02 -17.32
C HIS A 82 -12.99 -0.31 -17.46
N GLU A 83 -12.76 -1.09 -18.52
CA GLU A 83 -13.36 -2.42 -18.66
C GLU A 83 -12.90 -3.37 -17.55
N ARG A 84 -11.61 -3.36 -17.24
CA ARG A 84 -11.03 -4.14 -16.15
C ARG A 84 -11.68 -3.77 -14.82
N ALA A 85 -11.86 -2.48 -14.55
CA ALA A 85 -12.51 -1.98 -13.35
C ALA A 85 -13.98 -2.44 -13.26
N ARG A 86 -14.75 -2.32 -14.35
CA ARG A 86 -16.15 -2.79 -14.41
C ARG A 86 -16.28 -4.27 -14.10
N ARG A 87 -15.42 -5.12 -14.70
CA ARG A 87 -15.42 -6.57 -14.43
C ARG A 87 -15.12 -6.87 -12.97
N LYS A 88 -14.14 -6.19 -12.36
CA LYS A 88 -13.81 -6.36 -10.93
C LYS A 88 -14.93 -5.88 -10.01
N LEU A 89 -15.53 -4.73 -10.28
CA LEU A 89 -16.68 -4.22 -9.52
C LEU A 89 -17.86 -5.20 -9.56
N GLN A 90 -18.13 -5.78 -10.74
CA GLN A 90 -19.16 -6.82 -10.87
C GLN A 90 -18.82 -8.09 -10.06
N GLN A 91 -17.55 -8.48 -9.99
CA GLN A 91 -17.12 -9.60 -9.14
C GLN A 91 -17.26 -9.28 -7.65
N ALA A 92 -17.01 -8.03 -7.24
CA ALA A 92 -17.14 -7.60 -5.85
C ALA A 92 -18.57 -7.76 -5.31
N LEU A 93 -19.61 -7.72 -6.16
CA LEU A 93 -21.00 -8.00 -5.75
C LEU A 93 -21.19 -9.38 -5.09
N LYS A 94 -20.30 -10.35 -5.34
CA LYS A 94 -20.32 -11.65 -4.64
C LYS A 94 -20.07 -11.51 -3.14
N LEU A 95 -19.37 -10.45 -2.74
CA LEU A 95 -19.03 -10.12 -1.35
C LEU A 95 -20.06 -9.19 -0.69
N ILE A 96 -21.21 -8.93 -1.32
CA ILE A 96 -22.19 -7.93 -0.81
C ILE A 96 -22.70 -8.24 0.61
N TYR A 97 -22.64 -9.50 1.05
CA TYR A 97 -22.99 -9.92 2.41
C TYR A 97 -21.83 -9.88 3.40
N GLU A 98 -20.64 -9.48 2.94
CA GLU A 98 -19.41 -9.30 3.74
C GLU A 98 -18.94 -7.83 3.63
N PRO A 99 -19.60 -6.88 4.33
CA PRO A 99 -19.45 -5.44 4.09
C PRO A 99 -18.00 -4.96 4.06
N ARG A 100 -17.19 -5.44 5.01
CA ARG A 100 -15.77 -5.07 5.10
C ARG A 100 -14.96 -5.56 3.90
N LEU A 101 -15.13 -6.81 3.47
CA LEU A 101 -14.41 -7.35 2.32
C LEU A 101 -14.87 -6.68 1.03
N PHE A 102 -16.17 -6.46 0.89
CA PHE A 102 -16.74 -5.71 -0.22
C PHE A 102 -16.13 -4.31 -0.32
N CYS A 103 -16.14 -3.52 0.76
CA CYS A 103 -15.59 -2.16 0.78
C CYS A 103 -14.08 -2.12 0.49
N ILE A 104 -13.33 -3.15 0.92
CA ILE A 104 -11.93 -3.30 0.53
C ILE A 104 -11.83 -3.49 -0.98
N GLU A 105 -12.53 -4.48 -1.54
CA GLU A 105 -12.43 -4.86 -2.96
C GLU A 105 -12.86 -3.73 -3.91
N VAL A 106 -14.00 -3.07 -3.65
CA VAL A 106 -14.48 -1.97 -4.52
C VAL A 106 -13.55 -0.77 -4.47
N SER A 107 -12.99 -0.46 -3.30
CA SER A 107 -12.09 0.68 -3.14
C SER A 107 -10.69 0.40 -3.71
N ASP A 108 -10.17 -0.82 -3.56
CA ASP A 108 -8.90 -1.25 -4.15
C ASP A 108 -9.03 -1.28 -5.68
N THR A 109 -10.17 -1.72 -6.20
CA THR A 109 -10.50 -1.67 -7.64
C THR A 109 -10.49 -0.23 -8.17
N LEU A 110 -11.14 0.70 -7.47
CA LEU A 110 -11.21 2.09 -7.92
C LEU A 110 -9.85 2.79 -7.86
N ARG A 111 -9.05 2.54 -6.81
CA ARG A 111 -7.67 3.07 -6.73
C ARG A 111 -6.79 2.52 -7.86
N ALA A 112 -6.88 1.23 -8.17
CA ALA A 112 -6.14 0.63 -9.28
C ALA A 112 -6.60 1.14 -10.66
N TYR A 113 -7.89 1.46 -10.80
CA TYR A 113 -8.41 2.13 -12.00
C TYR A 113 -7.82 3.52 -12.15
N LEU A 114 -7.80 4.31 -11.09
CA LEU A 114 -7.26 5.67 -11.09
C LEU A 114 -5.76 5.69 -11.42
N GLU A 115 -5.01 4.71 -10.92
CA GLU A 115 -3.60 4.56 -11.28
C GLU A 115 -3.41 4.25 -12.77
N ALA A 116 -4.17 3.30 -13.31
CA ALA A 116 -4.02 2.90 -14.71
C ALA A 116 -4.55 3.96 -15.70
N ALA A 117 -5.65 4.64 -15.38
CA ALA A 117 -6.28 5.60 -16.29
C ALA A 117 -5.65 7.00 -16.20
N PHE A 118 -5.20 7.42 -15.00
CA PHE A 118 -4.74 8.78 -14.74
C PHE A 118 -3.30 8.88 -14.25
N SER A 119 -2.57 7.75 -14.17
CA SER A 119 -1.20 7.71 -13.63
C SER A 119 -1.09 8.25 -12.20
N MET A 120 -2.19 8.19 -11.43
CA MET A 120 -2.22 8.62 -10.02
C MET A 120 -1.83 7.46 -9.11
N ARG A 121 -0.83 7.65 -8.23
CA ARG A 121 -0.37 6.61 -7.27
C ARG A 121 -1.35 6.42 -6.11
N ALA A 122 -2.62 6.15 -6.41
CA ALA A 122 -3.68 6.03 -5.43
C ALA A 122 -3.53 4.81 -4.49
N PRO A 123 -3.09 3.61 -4.93
CA PRO A 123 -2.96 2.45 -4.05
C PRO A 123 -1.86 2.56 -3.01
N GLU A 124 -0.86 3.41 -3.23
CA GLU A 124 0.32 3.55 -2.38
C GLU A 124 0.19 4.68 -1.35
N ARG A 125 -0.89 5.46 -1.41
CA ARG A 125 -1.14 6.64 -0.57
C ARG A 125 -2.31 6.42 0.37
N THR A 126 -2.32 7.15 1.47
CA THR A 126 -3.52 7.25 2.32
C THR A 126 -4.64 7.97 1.57
N THR A 127 -5.89 7.79 2.02
CA THR A 127 -7.04 8.43 1.38
C THR A 127 -6.93 9.94 1.40
N GLU A 128 -6.46 10.53 2.51
CA GLU A 128 -6.29 11.96 2.70
C GLU A 128 -5.22 12.55 1.77
N GLU A 129 -4.06 11.87 1.66
CA GLU A 129 -2.98 12.29 0.75
C GLU A 129 -3.41 12.23 -0.71
N PHE A 130 -4.10 11.14 -1.08
CA PHE A 130 -4.62 10.96 -2.43
C PHE A 130 -5.65 12.03 -2.78
N LEU A 131 -6.62 12.29 -1.89
CA LEU A 131 -7.63 13.32 -2.13
C LEU A 131 -7.02 14.72 -2.18
N GLY A 132 -6.00 15.01 -1.35
CA GLY A 132 -5.26 16.27 -1.40
C GLY A 132 -4.59 16.51 -2.76
N GLU A 133 -3.89 15.49 -3.29
CA GLU A 133 -3.30 15.54 -4.64
C GLU A 133 -4.38 15.67 -5.73
N LEU A 134 -5.48 14.94 -5.59
CA LEU A 134 -6.55 14.98 -6.56
C LEU A 134 -7.18 16.38 -6.67
N GLN A 135 -7.31 17.10 -5.55
CA GLN A 135 -7.85 18.46 -5.54
C GLN A 135 -7.02 19.43 -6.39
N SER A 136 -5.70 19.33 -6.37
CA SER A 136 -4.83 20.18 -7.19
C SER A 136 -4.72 19.72 -8.66
N SER A 137 -5.08 18.48 -8.97
CA SER A 137 -5.04 17.95 -10.34
C SER A 137 -6.12 18.54 -11.26
N GLY A 138 -5.80 18.73 -12.56
CA GLY A 138 -6.78 19.10 -13.58
C GLY A 138 -7.48 17.91 -14.25
N LEU A 139 -7.32 16.70 -13.71
CA LEU A 139 -7.67 15.44 -14.39
C LEU A 139 -9.15 15.07 -14.29
N LEU A 140 -9.82 15.50 -13.22
CA LEU A 140 -11.23 15.23 -12.94
C LEU A 140 -11.99 16.55 -12.74
N SER A 141 -13.28 16.55 -13.07
CA SER A 141 -14.18 17.67 -12.76
C SER A 141 -14.42 17.77 -11.24
N LEU A 142 -14.83 18.94 -10.75
CA LEU A 142 -15.14 19.15 -9.33
C LEU A 142 -16.20 18.15 -8.82
N THR A 143 -17.21 17.85 -9.63
CA THR A 143 -18.27 16.88 -9.30
C THR A 143 -17.71 15.46 -9.16
N GLN A 144 -16.83 15.04 -10.08
CA GLN A 144 -16.17 13.73 -10.01
C GLN A 144 -15.25 13.62 -8.80
N LYS A 145 -14.47 14.67 -8.49
CA LYS A 145 -13.62 14.71 -7.29
C LYS A 145 -14.44 14.55 -6.01
N ARG A 146 -15.57 15.25 -5.92
CA ARG A 146 -16.47 15.16 -4.76
C ARG A 146 -17.08 13.77 -4.63
N SER A 147 -17.61 13.23 -5.73
CA SER A 147 -18.18 11.88 -5.74
C SER A 147 -17.17 10.81 -5.34
N LEU A 148 -15.93 10.93 -5.82
CA LEU A 148 -14.84 10.02 -5.44
C LEU A 148 -14.44 10.17 -3.97
N ALA A 149 -14.36 11.39 -3.45
CA ALA A 149 -14.09 11.65 -2.04
C ALA A 149 -15.17 11.02 -1.14
N ASP A 150 -16.44 11.29 -1.44
CA ASP A 150 -17.58 10.74 -0.68
C ASP A 150 -17.62 9.21 -0.74
N PHE A 151 -17.24 8.60 -1.86
CA PHE A 151 -17.11 7.15 -2.00
C PHE A 151 -15.99 6.58 -1.12
N LEU A 152 -14.79 7.15 -1.19
CA LEU A 152 -13.63 6.64 -0.44
C LEU A 152 -13.83 6.80 1.07
N MET A 153 -14.39 7.93 1.51
CA MET A 153 -14.72 8.16 2.91
C MET A 153 -15.72 7.13 3.45
N ARG A 154 -16.79 6.84 2.69
CA ARG A 154 -17.76 5.80 3.08
C ARG A 154 -17.12 4.41 3.18
N CYS A 155 -16.23 4.06 2.25
CA CYS A 155 -15.50 2.80 2.34
C CYS A 155 -14.63 2.72 3.60
N ASP A 156 -13.98 3.82 3.98
CA ASP A 156 -13.05 3.84 5.11
C ASP A 156 -13.77 3.77 6.46
N LEU A 157 -14.99 4.31 6.57
CA LEU A 157 -15.86 4.09 7.74
C LEU A 157 -16.14 2.60 7.97
N VAL A 158 -16.47 1.85 6.94
CA VAL A 158 -16.71 0.40 7.05
C VAL A 158 -15.42 -0.35 7.40
N LYS A 159 -14.28 0.03 6.81
CA LYS A 159 -12.99 -0.66 7.02
C LYS A 159 -12.42 -0.46 8.42
N PHE A 160 -12.56 0.75 8.98
CA PHE A 160 -11.84 1.18 10.16
C PHE A 160 -12.74 1.58 11.33
N ALA A 161 -13.95 2.09 11.08
CA ALA A 161 -14.86 2.56 12.12
C ALA A 161 -15.91 1.51 12.55
N ARG A 162 -15.83 0.28 12.02
CA ARG A 162 -16.80 -0.82 12.28
C ARG A 162 -18.25 -0.45 11.95
N ASP A 163 -18.42 0.41 10.95
CA ASP A 163 -19.75 0.70 10.41
C ASP A 163 -20.33 -0.56 9.74
N GLU A 164 -21.61 -0.84 9.98
CA GLU A 164 -22.33 -2.00 9.45
C GLU A 164 -23.44 -1.53 8.50
N PRO A 165 -23.10 -1.15 7.25
CA PRO A 165 -24.07 -0.66 6.29
C PRO A 165 -25.01 -1.77 5.84
N THR A 166 -26.23 -1.40 5.45
CA THR A 166 -27.18 -2.34 4.86
C THR A 166 -26.75 -2.75 3.45
N VAL A 167 -27.34 -3.85 2.96
CA VAL A 167 -27.08 -4.33 1.60
C VAL A 167 -27.47 -3.28 0.55
N GLU A 168 -28.51 -2.49 0.79
CA GLU A 168 -28.95 -1.39 -0.06
C GLU A 168 -27.87 -0.29 -0.13
N GLN A 169 -27.33 0.12 1.01
CA GLN A 169 -26.24 1.10 1.07
C GLN A 169 -24.98 0.61 0.35
N LEU A 170 -24.66 -0.68 0.46
CA LEU A 170 -23.54 -1.29 -0.28
C LEU A 170 -23.80 -1.32 -1.79
N LYS A 171 -25.03 -1.58 -2.22
CA LYS A 171 -25.42 -1.51 -3.64
C LYS A 171 -25.29 -0.09 -4.18
N GLU A 172 -25.77 0.91 -3.44
CA GLU A 172 -25.60 2.33 -3.78
C GLU A 172 -24.11 2.70 -3.88
N LEU A 173 -23.28 2.20 -2.97
CA LEU A 173 -21.84 2.40 -2.99
C LEU A 173 -21.20 1.81 -4.26
N HIS A 174 -21.58 0.58 -4.63
CA HIS A 174 -21.13 -0.04 -5.88
C HIS A 174 -21.63 0.69 -7.14
N GLU A 175 -22.89 1.13 -7.16
CA GLU A 175 -23.42 1.94 -8.26
C GLU A 175 -22.66 3.26 -8.40
N SER A 176 -22.31 3.91 -7.28
CA SER A 176 -21.49 5.13 -7.32
C SER A 176 -20.10 4.89 -7.90
N ALA A 177 -19.46 3.75 -7.58
CA ALA A 177 -18.17 3.36 -8.16
C ALA A 177 -18.28 3.09 -9.66
N LEU A 178 -19.30 2.34 -10.09
CA LEU A 178 -19.52 2.06 -11.52
C LEU A 178 -19.78 3.35 -12.30
N ARG A 179 -20.65 4.22 -11.79
CA ARG A 179 -20.95 5.52 -12.41
C ARG A 179 -19.67 6.34 -12.57
N PHE A 180 -18.84 6.40 -11.53
CA PHE A 180 -17.57 7.11 -11.60
C PHE A 180 -16.66 6.57 -12.72
N VAL A 181 -16.51 5.24 -12.82
CA VAL A 181 -15.71 4.61 -13.90
C VAL A 181 -16.29 4.93 -15.28
N ASP A 182 -17.60 4.85 -15.44
CA ASP A 182 -18.27 5.10 -16.73
C ASP A 182 -18.13 6.58 -17.15
N GLU A 183 -18.32 7.53 -16.23
CA GLU A 183 -18.15 8.97 -16.48
C GLU A 183 -16.71 9.36 -16.82
N THR A 184 -15.73 8.58 -16.35
CA THR A 184 -14.30 8.85 -16.54
C THR A 184 -13.66 8.01 -17.64
N SER A 185 -14.41 7.11 -18.26
CA SER A 185 -13.92 6.15 -19.28
C SER A 185 -13.37 6.81 -20.55
N TYR A 186 -13.77 8.04 -20.85
CA TYR A 186 -13.33 8.80 -22.02
C TYR A 186 -11.89 9.33 -21.91
N PHE A 187 -11.31 9.34 -20.71
CA PHE A 187 -9.91 9.71 -20.50
C PHE A 187 -9.01 8.52 -20.80
N GLN A 188 -8.73 8.29 -22.08
CA GLN A 188 -7.65 7.40 -22.50
C GLN A 188 -6.37 8.24 -22.55
N PRO A 189 -5.26 7.86 -21.88
CA PRO A 189 -3.97 8.44 -22.22
C PRO A 189 -3.76 8.17 -23.71
N ARG A 190 -3.47 9.24 -24.45
CA ARG A 190 -3.20 9.19 -25.89
C ARG A 190 -2.24 8.04 -26.13
N SER A 191 -2.72 6.94 -26.69
CA SER A 191 -1.84 5.96 -27.30
C SER A 191 -0.99 6.79 -28.24
N GLU A 192 0.30 6.91 -27.96
CA GLU A 192 1.25 7.25 -29.00
C GLU A 192 1.05 6.16 -30.04
N THR A 193 0.18 6.44 -31.00
CA THR A 193 0.40 6.01 -32.37
C THR A 193 1.81 6.49 -32.67
N VAL A 194 2.78 5.60 -32.47
CA VAL A 194 3.96 5.57 -33.32
C VAL A 194 3.39 5.76 -34.73
N PRO A 195 3.67 6.88 -35.41
CA PRO A 195 3.19 7.05 -36.76
C PRO A 195 3.78 5.87 -37.52
N ALA A 196 2.89 4.96 -37.96
CA ALA A 196 3.25 3.98 -38.96
C ALA A 196 3.96 4.76 -40.08
N PRO A 197 5.18 4.35 -40.50
CA PRO A 197 5.90 5.02 -41.56
C PRO A 197 4.94 5.26 -42.71
N ALA A 198 4.79 6.53 -43.09
CA ALA A 198 3.89 6.97 -44.12
C ALA A 198 4.14 6.16 -45.40
N GLU A 199 3.27 5.19 -45.67
CA GLU A 199 3.07 4.71 -47.03
C GLU A 199 2.14 5.69 -47.75
N PRO A 200 2.52 6.14 -48.95
CA PRO A 200 1.86 7.25 -49.63
C PRO A 200 0.50 6.82 -50.20
N SER A 201 -0.57 7.49 -49.77
CA SER A 201 -1.86 7.40 -50.45
C SER A 201 -1.76 7.91 -51.90
N PRO A 202 -2.27 7.17 -52.89
CA PRO A 202 -2.33 7.62 -54.28
C PRO A 202 -3.57 8.53 -54.44
N GLY A 203 -3.40 9.76 -54.92
CA GLY A 203 -4.59 10.53 -55.31
C GLY A 203 -4.54 12.06 -55.31
N SER A 204 -3.40 12.69 -55.03
CA SER A 204 -3.29 14.15 -55.15
C SER A 204 -2.60 14.51 -56.47
N LYS A 205 -3.39 15.03 -57.43
CA LYS A 205 -2.91 15.66 -58.67
C LYS A 205 -1.68 16.54 -58.41
N PRO A 206 -0.62 16.47 -59.23
CA PRO A 206 0.54 17.33 -59.05
C PRO A 206 0.15 18.80 -59.23
N PRO A 207 0.70 19.73 -58.41
CA PRO A 207 0.55 21.17 -58.66
C PRO A 207 1.22 21.53 -60.00
N PRO A 208 0.68 22.50 -60.76
CA PRO A 208 1.25 22.88 -62.04
C PRO A 208 2.65 23.52 -61.84
N PRO A 209 3.58 23.33 -62.80
CA PRO A 209 4.93 23.88 -62.69
C PRO A 209 4.91 25.42 -62.75
N PRO A 210 5.83 26.11 -62.06
CA PRO A 210 5.91 27.56 -62.13
C PRO A 210 6.40 28.00 -63.52
N LEU A 211 5.67 28.92 -64.16
CA LEU A 211 6.13 29.59 -65.38
C LEU A 211 7.25 30.60 -65.05
N PRO A 212 8.27 30.76 -65.91
CA PRO A 212 9.37 31.70 -65.71
C PRO A 212 9.13 33.04 -66.44
N LEU A 213 9.05 34.14 -65.69
CA LEU A 213 9.17 35.54 -66.11
C LEU A 213 9.66 36.29 -64.85
N GLU A 214 10.61 37.21 -64.80
CA GLU A 214 11.28 38.04 -65.80
C GLU A 214 12.58 38.60 -65.17
N THR A 215 13.56 38.88 -66.03
CA THR A 215 14.78 39.68 -65.82
C THR A 215 14.47 41.10 -65.28
N VAL A 216 15.37 41.69 -64.46
CA VAL A 216 16.02 43.02 -64.68
C VAL A 216 16.45 43.74 -63.37
N ALA A 217 17.73 44.19 -63.41
CA ALA A 217 18.39 45.32 -62.72
C ALA A 217 18.67 45.24 -61.20
N GLN A 218 19.92 45.15 -60.77
CA GLN A 218 20.98 46.21 -60.72
C GLN A 218 20.74 47.21 -59.57
N GLY A 219 21.64 47.19 -58.59
CA GLY A 219 21.72 48.17 -57.51
C GLY A 219 23.03 48.01 -56.74
N ASP A 220 24.02 48.81 -57.13
CA ASP A 220 25.39 48.90 -56.65
C ASP A 220 25.55 48.94 -55.12
N GLY A 221 26.58 48.22 -54.65
CA GLY A 221 27.23 48.52 -53.39
C GLY A 221 28.30 49.59 -53.59
N LEU A 222 28.30 50.61 -52.73
CA LEU A 222 29.48 51.43 -52.50
C LEU A 222 29.50 51.88 -51.03
N GLU A 223 30.46 51.34 -50.28
CA GLU A 223 30.98 51.96 -49.08
C GLU A 223 31.62 53.31 -49.43
N GLN A 224 31.39 54.34 -48.60
CA GLN A 224 32.40 55.34 -48.29
C GLN A 224 32.03 56.14 -47.03
N GLN A 225 32.98 56.13 -46.09
CA GLN A 225 33.14 57.05 -44.97
C GLN A 225 33.17 58.50 -45.44
N THR A 226 32.66 59.43 -44.63
CA THR A 226 33.42 60.58 -44.06
C THR A 226 32.47 61.55 -43.34
N THR A 227 32.74 61.73 -42.04
CA THR A 227 32.96 63.01 -41.32
C THR A 227 31.91 64.12 -41.29
N THR A 228 32.01 64.91 -40.22
CA THR A 228 31.46 66.26 -39.94
C THR A 228 29.96 66.35 -39.62
N ASP A 229 29.65 66.62 -38.35
CA ASP A 229 29.23 67.95 -37.81
C ASP A 229 27.71 68.13 -38.02
N ASN A 230 26.89 68.71 -37.15
CA ASN A 230 27.08 69.54 -35.98
C ASN A 230 25.72 69.57 -35.24
N GLU A 231 25.79 69.96 -33.99
CA GLU A 231 24.76 70.55 -33.11
C GLU A 231 23.39 71.00 -33.70
N ARG A 232 22.37 70.83 -32.85
CA ARG A 232 21.56 71.91 -32.21
C ARG A 232 20.05 71.97 -32.50
N LEU A 233 19.37 72.43 -31.44
CA LEU A 233 18.02 73.03 -31.30
C LEU A 233 16.85 72.05 -31.34
N THR A 234 16.16 71.72 -30.24
CA THR A 234 15.39 72.57 -29.30
C THR A 234 14.11 73.17 -29.93
N THR A 235 12.97 72.59 -29.52
CA THR A 235 11.61 73.17 -29.33
C THR A 235 10.76 73.58 -30.55
N PRO A 236 9.44 73.77 -30.36
CA PRO A 236 8.62 73.58 -29.13
C PRO A 236 7.71 72.36 -29.12
#